data_AF-A0A960G5Y3-F1
#
_entry.id   AF-A0A960G5Y3-F1
#
_cell.length_a   1.000
_cell.length_b   1.000
_cell.length_c   1.000
_cell.angle_alpha   90.00
_cell.angle_beta   90.00
_cell.angle_gamma   90.00
#
_symmetry.space_group_name_H-M   'P 1'
#
loop_
_entity.id
_entity.type
_entity.pdbx_description
1 polymer ?
#
loop_
_entity_poly.entity_id
_entity_poly.type
_entity_poly.pdbx_seq_one_letter_code
_entity_poly.pdbx_strand_id
1 'polypeptide(L)' 'MIELRTPAQIEQMRPAGRFVADVITRLLDAADVGVNLLDLDALAHDMIRERGAESCYIDYHPSFGAMPFGHVLCTSV' A
#
# COMPACT_ATOMS: atom_id res chain seq x y z
N MET A 1 22.58 4.53 11.86
CA MET A 1 22.42 5.98 11.63
C MET A 1 20.96 6.22 11.30
N ILE A 2 20.29 7.21 11.89
CA ILE A 2 18.89 7.55 11.61
C ILE A 2 18.89 8.85 10.82
N GLU A 3 18.23 8.87 9.67
CA GLU A 3 18.08 10.08 8.86
C GLU A 3 16.95 10.96 9.42
N LEU A 4 17.26 12.22 9.72
CA LEU A 4 16.27 13.22 10.09
C LEU A 4 15.73 13.89 8.82
N ARG A 5 14.41 13.83 8.64
CA ARG A 5 13.74 14.47 7.51
C ARG A 5 13.68 15.98 7.72
N THR A 6 13.91 16.74 6.65
CA THR A 6 13.71 18.19 6.67
C THR A 6 12.21 18.52 6.71
N PRO A 7 11.83 19.74 7.15
CA PRO A 7 10.44 20.17 7.09
C PRO A 7 9.82 20.03 5.69
N ALA A 8 10.57 20.35 4.64
CA ALA A 8 10.11 20.20 3.26
C ALA A 8 9.87 18.73 2.88
N GLN A 9 10.74 17.81 3.30
CA GLN A 9 10.54 16.37 3.08
C GLN A 9 9.29 15.85 3.81
N ILE A 10 9.05 16.33 5.04
CA ILE A 10 7.84 15.97 5.78
C ILE A 10 6.58 16.42 5.03
N GLU A 11 6.57 17.64 4.49
CA GLU A 11 5.44 18.13 3.68
C GLU A 11 5.24 17.30 2.41
N GLN A 12 6.32 16.87 1.74
CA GLN A 12 6.25 15.98 0.59
C GLN A 12 5.70 14.58 0.93
N MET A 13 5.88 14.10 2.15
CA MET A 13 5.37 12.80 2.61
C MET A 13 3.86 12.83 2.91
N ARG A 14 3.29 13.98 3.25
CA ARG A 14 1.88 14.08 3.70
C ARG A 14 0.86 13.56 2.69
N PRO A 15 0.95 13.85 1.37
CA PRO A 15 -0.03 13.37 0.40
C PRO A 15 -0.05 11.83 0.33
N ALA A 16 1.11 11.18 0.35
CA ALA A 16 1.22 9.73 0.36
C ALA A 16 0.65 9.14 1.66
N GLY A 17 0.99 9.72 2.82
CA GLY A 17 0.46 9.29 4.10
C GLY A 17 -1.07 9.39 4.21
N ARG A 18 -1.65 10.48 3.68
CA ARG A 18 -3.11 10.65 3.63
C ARG A 18 -3.76 9.63 2.68
N PHE A 19 -3.19 9.42 1.50
CA PHE A 19 -3.70 8.43 0.56
C PHE A 19 -3.66 7.01 1.13
N VAL A 20 -2.57 6.62 1.79
CA VAL A 20 -2.47 5.31 2.46
C VAL A 20 -3.53 5.17 3.55
N ALA A 21 -3.80 6.23 4.33
CA ALA A 21 -4.86 6.22 5.32
C ALA A 21 -6.24 5.99 4.66
N ASP A 22 -6.53 6.67 3.55
CA ASP A 22 -7.80 6.52 2.82
C ASP A 22 -7.98 5.08 2.30
N VAL A 23 -6.92 4.46 1.76
CA VAL A 23 -6.92 3.05 1.31
C VAL A 23 -7.19 2.11 2.47
N ILE A 24 -6.49 2.28 3.61
CA ILE A 24 -6.70 1.43 4.79
C ILE A 24 -8.13 1.57 5.33
N THR A 25 -8.66 2.79 5.42
CA THR A 25 -10.05 3.01 5.84
C THR A 25 -11.03 2.31 4.91
N ARG A 26 -10.83 2.41 3.59
CA ARG A 26 -11.71 1.75 2.63
C ARG A 26 -11.65 0.22 2.72
N LEU A 27 -10.48 -0.33 2.97
CA LEU A 27 -10.27 -1.77 3.16
C LEU A 27 -10.90 -2.27 4.46
N LEU A 28 -10.83 -1.49 5.54
CA LEU A 28 -11.52 -1.78 6.80
C LEU A 28 -13.04 -1.91 6.59
N ASP A 29 -13.64 -1.02 5.79
CA ASP A 29 -15.07 -1.07 5.48
C ASP A 29 -15.45 -2.27 4.59
N ALA A 30 -14.51 -2.77 3.78
CA ALA A 30 -14.73 -3.86 2.83
C ALA A 30 -14.41 -5.25 3.41
N ALA A 31 -13.59 -5.32 4.46
CA ALA A 31 -13.19 -6.57 5.07
C ALA A 31 -14.33 -7.15 5.93
N ASP A 32 -14.80 -8.35 5.57
CA ASP A 32 -15.86 -9.06 6.28
C ASP A 32 -15.68 -10.58 6.16
N VAL A 33 -16.43 -11.34 6.95
CA VAL A 33 -16.44 -12.81 6.92
C VAL A 33 -16.82 -13.30 5.53
N GLY A 34 -15.93 -14.10 4.93
CA GLY A 34 -16.13 -14.68 3.61
C GLY A 34 -15.64 -13.83 2.44
N VAL A 35 -15.09 -12.64 2.69
CA VAL A 35 -14.45 -11.82 1.64
C VAL A 35 -13.16 -12.49 1.16
N ASN A 36 -12.98 -12.53 -0.16
CA ASN A 36 -11.74 -13.00 -0.77
C ASN A 36 -10.65 -11.92 -0.65
N LEU A 37 -9.46 -12.31 -0.18
CA LEU A 37 -8.34 -11.39 -0.02
C LEU A 37 -7.86 -10.80 -1.35
N LEU A 38 -8.07 -11.51 -2.47
CA LEU A 38 -7.77 -10.98 -3.80
C LEU A 38 -8.73 -9.86 -4.22
N ASP A 39 -9.95 -9.81 -3.68
CA ASP A 39 -10.88 -8.71 -3.94
C ASP A 39 -10.45 -7.45 -3.17
N LEU A 40 -9.87 -7.62 -1.97
CA LEU A 40 -9.27 -6.53 -1.20
C LEU A 40 -7.99 -5.98 -1.88
N ASP A 41 -7.14 -6.87 -2.41
CA ASP A 41 -5.97 -6.46 -3.21
C ASP A 41 -6.39 -5.68 -4.46
N ALA A 42 -7.40 -6.17 -5.20
CA ALA A 42 -7.93 -5.49 -6.37
C ALA A 42 -8.50 -4.10 -6.03
N LEU A 43 -9.28 -3.99 -4.95
CA LEU A 43 -9.83 -2.72 -4.48
C LEU A 43 -8.74 -1.69 -4.18
N ALA A 44 -7.67 -2.10 -3.49
CA ALA A 44 -6.54 -1.20 -3.23
C ALA A 44 -5.79 -0.83 -4.50
N HIS A 45 -5.63 -1.78 -5.43
CA HIS A 45 -4.96 -1.54 -6.70
C HIS A 45 -5.73 -0.51 -7.55
N ASP A 46 -7.05 -0.61 -7.60
CA ASP A 46 -7.89 0.37 -8.28
C ASP A 46 -7.71 1.77 -7.68
N MET A 47 -7.74 1.89 -6.35
CA MET A 47 -7.50 3.18 -5.67
C MET A 47 -6.10 3.75 -5.99
N ILE A 48 -5.06 2.91 -6.04
CA ILE A 48 -3.70 3.31 -6.42
C ILE A 48 -3.67 3.87 -7.85
N ARG A 49 -4.30 3.15 -8.79
CA ARG A 49 -4.37 3.55 -10.21
C ARG A 49 -5.16 4.84 -10.40
N GLU A 50 -6.33 4.95 -9.78
CA GLU A 50 -7.19 6.14 -9.82
C GLU A 50 -6.48 7.39 -9.28
N ARG A 51 -5.67 7.23 -8.23
CA ARG A 51 -4.91 8.33 -7.63
C ARG A 51 -3.72 8.77 -8.50
N GLY A 52 -3.31 7.93 -9.46
CA GLY A 52 -2.06 8.06 -10.20
C GLY A 52 -0.83 7.78 -9.33
N ALA A 53 -0.98 6.92 -8.32
CA ALA A 53 0.09 6.50 -7.43
C ALA A 53 0.79 5.23 -7.96
N GLU A 54 1.93 4.90 -7.37
CA GLU A 54 2.68 3.68 -7.64
C GLU A 54 2.75 2.82 -6.38
N SER A 55 2.59 1.51 -6.53
CA SER A 55 2.73 0.57 -5.42
C SER A 55 4.20 0.36 -5.08
N CYS A 56 4.53 0.39 -3.78
CA CYS A 56 5.85 -0.01 -3.30
C CYS A 56 6.02 -1.52 -3.17
N TYR A 57 4.97 -2.31 -3.44
CA TYR A 57 4.95 -3.75 -3.27
C TYR A 57 5.12 -4.52 -4.59
N ILE A 58 4.52 -4.07 -5.69
CA ILE A 58 4.65 -4.75 -6.98
C ILE A 58 6.13 -4.75 -7.37
N ASP A 59 6.63 -5.93 -7.72
CA ASP A 59 8.03 -6.18 -8.09
C ASP A 59 9.05 -5.88 -6.97
N TYR A 60 8.59 -5.61 -5.74
CA TYR A 60 9.48 -5.51 -4.59
C TYR A 60 10.13 -6.87 -4.34
N HIS A 61 11.45 -6.93 -4.58
CA HIS A 61 12.25 -8.15 -4.47
C HIS A 61 13.50 -7.90 -3.61
N PRO A 62 13.40 -8.02 -2.28
CA PRO A 62 14.57 -7.94 -1.42
C PRO A 62 15.45 -9.20 -1.59
N SER A 63 16.74 -9.10 -1.23
CA SER A 63 17.71 -10.19 -1.40
C SER A 63 17.35 -11.50 -0.69
N PHE A 64 16.49 -11.44 0.32
CA PHE A 64 15.99 -12.59 1.07
C PHE A 64 14.65 -13.13 0.53
N GLY A 65 14.06 -12.47 -0.47
CA GLY A 65 12.80 -12.88 -1.10
C GLY A 65 13.02 -13.98 -2.13
N ALA A 66 12.18 -15.03 -2.10
CA ALA A 66 12.25 -16.12 -3.06
C ALA A 66 11.91 -15.67 -4.50
N MET A 67 11.03 -14.67 -4.64
CA MET A 67 10.58 -14.10 -5.91
C MET A 67 10.07 -12.67 -5.70
N PRO A 68 9.91 -11.86 -6.77
CA PRO A 68 9.28 -10.55 -6.68
C PRO A 68 7.84 -10.65 -6.17
N PHE A 69 7.44 -9.70 -5.34
CA PHE A 69 6.09 -9.67 -4.81
C PHE A 69 5.08 -9.24 -5.89
N GLY A 70 3.98 -9.99 -6.04
CA GLY A 70 3.06 -9.88 -7.18
C GLY A 70 1.77 -9.09 -6.94
N HIS A 71 1.63 -8.46 -5.77
CA HIS A 71 0.38 -7.84 -5.32
C HIS A 71 0.64 -6.42 -4.79
N VAL A 72 -0.42 -5.66 -4.54
CA VAL A 72 -0.33 -4.34 -3.91
C VAL A 72 -0.59 -4.37 -2.40
N LEU A 73 -1.11 -5.49 -1.89
CA LEU A 73 -1.34 -5.73 -0.48
C LEU A 73 -0.63 -6.99 0.02
N CYS A 74 -0.09 -6.90 1.24
CA CYS A 74 0.16 -8.07 2.07
C CYS A 74 -1.05 -8.31 2.97
N THR A 75 -1.68 -9.48 2.86
CA THR A 75 -2.76 -9.92 3.75
C THR A 75 -2.28 -11.10 4.59
N SER A 76 -2.11 -10.88 5.89
CA SER A 76 -1.63 -11.89 6.85
C SER A 76 -2.76 -12.29 7.80
N VAL A 77 -3.24 -13.53 7.70
CA VAL A 77 -4.31 -14.10 8.53
C VAL A 77 -3.73 -14.93 9.66
#